data_AF-A0A7S2LWQ7-F1
#
_entry.id   AF-A0A7S2LWQ7-F1
#
_cell.length_a   1.000
_cell.length_b   1.000
_cell.length_c   1.000
_cell.angle_alpha   90.00
_cell.angle_beta   90.00
_cell.angle_gamma   90.00
#
_symmetry.space_group_name_H-M   'P 1'
#
loop_
_entity.id
_entity.type
_entity.pdbx_description
1 polymer ?
#
loop_
_entity_poly.entity_id
_entity_poly.type
_entity_poly.pdbx_seq_one_letter_code
_entity_poly.pdbx_strand_id
1 'polypeptide(L)'
;EPLYEAPVLGPPREPILMVMNLLRSMEYSNTLPTVGLDGPPLVESYNVRLWQMDMKIGQSPHDFPSVFSFFLPEYVPEAGPALSAQLAAPEATILDMPKIIGLQNGMLSLIKYGMSDCHNGLSTYPGYRGCSGKYGNMTID
;
A
#
# COMPACT_ATOMS: atom_id res chain seq x y z
N GLU A 1 39.36 19.12 -4.55
CA GLU A 1 38.56 18.03 -5.16
C GLU A 1 37.11 18.34 -4.86
N PRO A 2 36.21 18.44 -5.85
CA PRO A 2 34.80 18.67 -5.53
C PRO A 2 34.20 17.34 -5.06
N LEU A 3 33.67 17.36 -3.85
CA LEU A 3 32.90 16.25 -3.29
C LEU A 3 31.68 16.03 -4.20
N TYR A 4 31.49 14.79 -4.63
CA TYR A 4 30.30 14.33 -5.34
C TYR A 4 29.06 14.76 -4.54
N GLU A 5 28.34 15.75 -5.07
CA GLU A 5 27.08 16.20 -4.49
C GLU A 5 26.01 15.20 -4.90
N ALA A 6 25.69 14.28 -4.00
CA ALA A 6 24.56 13.39 -4.19
C ALA A 6 23.31 14.28 -4.37
N PRO A 7 22.48 14.06 -5.40
CA PRO A 7 21.22 14.77 -5.50
C PRO A 7 20.48 14.55 -4.20
N VAL A 8 20.02 15.63 -3.57
CA VAL A 8 19.17 15.60 -2.37
C VAL A 8 17.87 14.89 -2.73
N LEU A 9 17.92 13.56 -2.71
CA LEU A 9 16.78 12.67 -2.82
C LEU A 9 16.09 12.78 -1.48
N GLY A 10 14.88 13.34 -1.48
CA GLY A 10 14.06 13.47 -0.28
C GLY A 10 13.84 12.12 0.41
N PRO A 11 13.33 12.13 1.66
CA PRO A 11 13.11 10.92 2.42
C PRO A 11 12.23 9.91 1.66
N PRO A 12 12.48 8.59 1.82
CA PRO A 12 11.65 7.56 1.23
C PRO A 12 10.19 7.77 1.65
N ARG A 13 9.26 7.62 0.69
CA ARG A 13 7.83 7.78 0.94
C ARG A 13 7.30 6.69 1.87
N GLU A 14 6.21 6.99 2.55
CA GLU A 14 5.53 5.99 3.36
C GLU A 14 5.03 4.82 2.50
N PRO A 15 5.08 3.57 3.00
CA PRO A 15 4.64 2.38 2.27
C PRO A 15 3.19 2.48 1.78
N ILE A 16 2.28 3.04 2.58
CA ILE A 16 0.88 3.20 2.18
C ILE A 16 0.74 4.22 1.04
N LEU A 17 1.56 5.27 1.06
CA LEU A 17 1.56 6.31 0.04
C LEU A 17 2.08 5.76 -1.29
N MET A 18 3.02 4.82 -1.27
CA MET A 18 3.45 4.10 -2.48
C MET A 18 2.31 3.30 -3.10
N VAL A 19 1.54 2.56 -2.30
CA VAL A 19 0.37 1.80 -2.78
C VAL A 19 -0.70 2.74 -3.35
N MET A 20 -1.02 3.84 -2.66
CA MET A 20 -1.99 4.82 -3.15
C MET A 20 -1.55 5.50 -4.43
N ASN A 21 -0.26 5.85 -4.54
CA ASN A 21 0.30 6.41 -5.77
C ASN A 21 0.22 5.41 -6.93
N LEU A 22 0.48 4.12 -6.68
CA LEU A 22 0.34 3.08 -7.69
C LEU A 22 -1.11 2.97 -8.17
N LEU A 23 -2.08 2.89 -7.24
CA LEU A 23 -3.51 2.84 -7.58
C LEU A 23 -3.94 4.03 -8.41
N ARG A 24 -3.49 5.24 -8.06
CA ARG A 24 -3.77 6.45 -8.83
C ARG A 24 -3.10 6.44 -10.21
N SER A 25 -1.85 5.98 -10.29
CA SER A 25 -1.10 5.91 -11.55
C SER A 25 -1.69 4.91 -12.55
N MET A 26 -2.39 3.91 -12.03
CA MET A 26 -3.10 2.91 -12.82
C MET A 26 -4.56 3.31 -13.07
N GLU A 27 -5.01 4.50 -12.64
CA GLU A 27 -6.40 4.94 -12.73
C GLU A 27 -7.39 3.87 -12.23
N TYR A 28 -7.04 3.23 -11.10
CA TYR A 28 -7.76 2.07 -10.63
C TYR A 28 -9.25 2.39 -10.37
N SER A 29 -10.12 1.61 -11.02
CA SER A 29 -11.58 1.67 -10.92
C SER A 29 -12.12 0.33 -10.44
N ASN A 30 -13.07 0.35 -9.50
CA ASN A 30 -13.69 -0.87 -8.97
C ASN A 30 -14.95 -1.24 -9.75
N THR A 31 -14.79 -1.87 -10.90
CA THR A 31 -15.92 -2.43 -11.67
C THR A 31 -16.38 -3.76 -11.09
N LEU A 32 -17.25 -3.72 -10.08
CA LEU A 32 -17.89 -4.93 -9.59
C LEU A 32 -19.06 -5.31 -10.50
N PRO A 33 -19.17 -6.57 -10.94
CA PRO A 33 -20.32 -7.00 -11.70
C PRO A 33 -21.58 -6.95 -10.83
N THR A 34 -22.67 -6.42 -11.39
CA THR A 34 -24.03 -6.60 -10.89
C THR A 34 -24.45 -8.05 -11.14
N VAL A 35 -23.87 -8.97 -10.37
CA VAL A 35 -24.25 -10.39 -10.44
C VAL A 35 -25.64 -10.50 -9.85
N GLY A 36 -26.60 -11.05 -10.60
CA GLY A 36 -27.97 -11.32 -10.17
C GLY A 36 -28.06 -12.45 -9.14
N LEU A 37 -27.40 -12.28 -8.00
CA LEU A 37 -27.76 -12.95 -6.75
C LEU A 37 -28.95 -12.19 -6.14
N ASP A 38 -29.89 -12.89 -5.50
CA ASP A 38 -31.12 -12.34 -4.90
C ASP A 38 -30.84 -11.36 -3.73
N GLY A 39 -30.20 -10.22 -4.02
CA GLY A 39 -29.77 -9.21 -3.05
C GLY A 39 -29.32 -7.92 -3.74
N PRO A 40 -29.10 -6.84 -2.97
CA PRO A 40 -28.60 -5.58 -3.51
C PRO A 40 -27.26 -5.78 -4.23
N PRO A 41 -27.01 -5.04 -5.33
CA PRO A 41 -25.79 -5.21 -6.11
C PRO A 41 -24.57 -4.94 -5.25
N LEU A 42 -23.55 -5.81 -5.35
CA LEU A 42 -22.29 -5.68 -4.58
C LEU A 42 -21.62 -4.30 -4.78
N VAL A 43 -21.87 -3.65 -5.93
CA VAL A 43 -21.41 -2.30 -6.26
C VAL A 43 -21.84 -1.25 -5.22
N GLU A 44 -23.05 -1.36 -4.66
CA GLU A 44 -23.58 -0.37 -3.71
C GLU A 44 -23.01 -0.54 -2.30
N SER A 45 -22.68 -1.77 -1.91
CA SER A 45 -22.25 -2.09 -0.53
C SER A 45 -20.74 -2.29 -0.38
N TYR A 46 -20.02 -2.59 -1.46
CA TYR A 46 -18.61 -2.96 -1.39
C TYR A 46 -17.72 -1.72 -1.47
N ASN A 47 -17.05 -1.45 -0.36
CA ASN A 47 -15.96 -0.48 -0.31
C ASN A 47 -14.64 -1.21 -0.56
N VAL A 48 -13.74 -0.58 -1.33
CA VAL A 48 -12.36 -1.08 -1.48
C VAL A 48 -11.69 -1.04 -0.11
N ARG A 49 -11.22 -2.21 0.35
CA ARG A 49 -10.60 -2.36 1.67
C ARG A 49 -9.20 -2.94 1.51
N LEU A 50 -8.21 -2.20 1.99
CA LEU A 50 -6.87 -2.73 2.15
C LEU A 50 -6.84 -3.60 3.42
N TRP A 51 -6.36 -4.84 3.29
CA TRP A 51 -6.48 -5.86 4.33
C TRP A 51 -5.13 -6.16 4.99
N GLN A 52 -5.07 -6.04 6.32
CA GLN A 52 -3.89 -6.34 7.13
C GLN A 52 -2.60 -5.69 6.60
N MET A 53 -2.68 -4.40 6.26
CA MET A 53 -1.55 -3.66 5.69
C MET A 53 -0.43 -3.45 6.71
N ASP A 54 -0.77 -3.39 7.99
CA ASP A 54 0.17 -3.42 9.10
C ASP A 54 1.07 -4.67 9.05
N MET A 55 0.50 -5.85 8.78
CA MET A 55 1.28 -7.10 8.66
C MET A 55 2.05 -7.20 7.34
N LYS A 56 1.51 -6.64 6.25
CA LYS A 56 2.09 -6.78 4.91
C LYS A 56 3.16 -5.75 4.60
N ILE A 57 2.89 -4.48 4.90
CA ILE A 57 3.73 -3.32 4.55
C ILE A 57 4.18 -2.52 5.78
N GLY A 58 3.70 -2.88 6.98
CA GLY A 58 4.06 -2.21 8.24
C GLY A 58 3.24 -0.97 8.57
N GLN A 59 2.29 -0.58 7.72
CA GLN A 59 1.49 0.64 7.89
C GLN A 59 0.07 0.42 7.37
N SER A 60 -0.94 0.90 8.10
CA SER A 60 -2.36 0.81 7.73
C SER A 60 -3.04 2.18 7.87
N PRO A 61 -4.02 2.55 7.00
CA PRO A 61 -4.76 3.80 7.16
C PRO A 61 -5.63 3.86 8.43
N HIS A 62 -6.13 2.71 8.88
CA HIS A 62 -7.14 2.62 9.95
C HIS A 62 -6.76 1.72 11.12
N ASP A 63 -5.67 0.95 11.01
CA ASP A 63 -5.19 0.06 12.07
C ASP A 63 -3.85 0.54 12.64
N PHE A 64 -3.92 1.56 13.50
CA PHE A 64 -2.74 2.01 14.24
C PHE A 64 -2.37 1.00 15.34
N PRO A 65 -1.09 0.58 15.45
CA PRO A 65 -0.66 -0.41 16.44
C PRO A 65 -0.62 0.17 17.87
N SER A 66 -0.49 1.48 18.00
CA SER A 66 -0.46 2.19 19.29
C SER A 66 -1.12 3.57 19.19
N VAL A 67 -1.38 4.19 20.34
CA VAL A 67 -1.91 5.57 20.43
C VAL A 67 -0.94 6.60 19.81
N PHE A 68 0.35 6.26 19.72
CA PHE A 68 1.43 7.19 19.34
C PHE A 68 1.78 7.18 17.85
N SER A 69 0.89 6.69 16.97
CA SER A 69 1.16 6.47 15.53
C SER A 69 2.07 5.25 15.26
N PHE A 70 2.38 5.04 13.98
CA PHE A 70 3.34 4.04 13.49
C PHE A 70 4.79 4.46 13.72
N PHE A 71 5.04 5.77 13.79
CA PHE A 71 6.36 6.38 13.92
C PHE A 71 6.50 7.04 15.29
N LEU A 72 7.52 6.64 16.04
CA LEU A 72 7.85 7.32 17.30
C LEU A 72 8.55 8.66 17.01
N PRO A 73 8.29 9.70 17.82
CA PRO A 73 8.95 11.00 17.67
C PRO A 73 10.48 10.92 17.82
N GLU A 74 10.99 9.90 18.50
CA GLU A 74 12.43 9.64 18.70
C GLU A 74 13.17 9.31 17.39
N TYR A 75 12.46 8.89 16.34
CA TYR A 75 13.08 8.61 15.03
C TYR A 75 13.39 9.88 14.22
N VAL A 76 12.99 11.05 14.71
CA VAL A 76 13.39 12.34 14.16
C VAL A 76 14.52 12.91 15.04
N PRO A 77 15.73 13.12 14.51
CA PRO A 77 16.83 13.68 15.29
C PRO A 77 16.48 15.10 15.74
N GLU A 78 16.58 15.36 17.05
CA GLU A 78 16.28 16.68 17.64
C GLU A 78 17.30 17.75 17.26
N ALA A 79 18.51 17.35 16.84
CA ALA A 79 19.59 18.26 16.48
C ALA A 79 20.54 17.65 15.44
N GLY A 80 21.19 18.50 14.64
CA GLY A 80 22.30 18.15 13.78
C GLY A 80 22.07 18.41 12.28
N PRO A 81 23.09 18.14 11.44
CA PRO A 81 23.05 18.41 10.01
C PRO A 81 21.91 17.69 9.26
N ALA A 82 21.51 16.52 9.76
CA ALA A 82 20.43 15.72 9.20
C ALA A 82 19.05 16.40 9.35
N LEU A 83 18.81 17.11 10.46
CA LEU A 83 17.58 17.88 10.67
C LEU A 83 17.57 19.12 9.77
N SER A 84 18.69 19.85 9.67
CA SER A 84 18.79 21.01 8.77
C SER A 84 18.61 20.65 7.30
N ALA A 85 18.97 19.42 6.92
CA ALA A 85 18.82 18.89 5.57
C ALA A 85 17.49 18.15 5.33
N GLN A 86 16.59 18.06 6.33
CA GLN A 86 15.32 17.32 6.26
C GLN A 86 15.50 15.86 5.78
N LEU A 87 16.60 15.22 6.17
CA LEU A 87 16.93 13.84 5.79
C LEU A 87 16.39 12.79 6.78
N ALA A 88 15.54 13.20 7.73
CA ALA A 88 14.92 12.29 8.66
C ALA A 88 13.77 11.54 7.96
N ALA A 89 13.80 10.21 8.04
CA ALA A 89 12.81 9.32 7.41
C ALA A 89 12.37 8.26 8.42
N PRO A 90 11.43 8.58 9.34
CA PRO A 90 10.92 7.60 10.28
C PRO A 90 10.24 6.41 9.59
N GLU A 91 9.74 6.59 8.37
CA GLU A 91 9.09 5.56 7.56
C GLU A 91 10.04 4.44 7.14
N ALA A 92 11.33 4.76 6.98
CA ALA A 92 12.35 3.77 6.64
C ALA A 92 12.55 2.75 7.78
N THR A 93 12.21 3.11 9.02
CA THR A 93 12.33 2.20 10.18
C THR A 93 11.31 1.07 10.16
N ILE A 94 10.19 1.26 9.46
CA ILE A 94 9.11 0.28 9.40
C ILE A 94 9.37 -0.76 8.31
N LEU A 95 10.13 -0.41 7.27
CA LEU A 95 10.40 -1.25 6.10
C LEU A 95 11.49 -2.30 6.37
N ASP A 96 11.11 -3.38 7.03
CA ASP A 96 11.94 -4.58 7.17
C ASP A 96 11.93 -5.43 5.89
N MET A 97 12.94 -6.28 5.70
CA MET A 97 13.04 -7.19 4.53
C MET A 97 11.74 -7.95 4.20
N PRO A 98 11.04 -8.58 5.17
CA PRO A 98 9.78 -9.26 4.87
C PRO A 98 8.67 -8.32 4.38
N LYS A 99 8.60 -7.10 4.92
CA LYS A 99 7.61 -6.09 4.54
C LYS A 99 7.90 -5.48 3.17
N ILE A 100 9.17 -5.32 2.82
CA ILE A 100 9.59 -4.92 1.46
C ILE A 100 9.16 -5.98 0.44
N ILE A 101 9.41 -7.26 0.73
CA ILE A 101 8.95 -8.37 -0.12
C ILE A 101 7.42 -8.40 -0.19
N GLY A 102 6.75 -8.19 0.95
CA GLY A 102 5.28 -8.11 1.04
C GLY A 102 4.71 -6.97 0.19
N LEU A 103 5.30 -5.78 0.25
CA LEU A 103 4.96 -4.63 -0.57
C LEU A 103 5.15 -4.94 -2.05
N GLN A 104 6.29 -5.51 -2.44
CA GLN A 104 6.59 -5.82 -3.84
C GLN A 104 5.65 -6.90 -4.41
N ASN A 105 5.41 -7.98 -3.67
CA ASN A 105 4.45 -9.02 -4.05
C ASN A 105 3.03 -8.46 -4.12
N GLY A 106 2.64 -7.60 -3.19
CA GLY A 106 1.34 -6.95 -3.18
C GLY A 106 1.13 -6.03 -4.38
N MET A 107 2.13 -5.21 -4.73
CA MET A 107 2.09 -4.34 -5.92
C MET A 107 2.04 -5.15 -7.22
N LEU A 108 2.83 -6.22 -7.33
CA LEU A 108 2.80 -7.12 -8.49
C LEU A 108 1.45 -7.86 -8.61
N SER A 109 0.89 -8.30 -7.49
CA SER A 109 -0.44 -8.91 -7.45
C SER A 109 -1.51 -7.90 -7.89
N LEU A 110 -1.42 -6.66 -7.42
CA LEU A 110 -2.34 -5.58 -7.80
C LEU A 110 -2.32 -5.33 -9.33
N ILE A 111 -1.13 -5.31 -9.94
CA ILE A 111 -1.00 -5.12 -11.40
C ILE A 111 -1.57 -6.31 -12.18
N LYS A 112 -1.35 -7.55 -11.71
CA LYS A 112 -1.69 -8.76 -12.45
C LYS A 112 -3.14 -9.22 -12.25
N TYR A 113 -3.64 -9.09 -11.03
CA TYR A 113 -4.92 -9.65 -10.59
C TYR A 113 -5.91 -8.59 -10.11
N GLY A 114 -5.51 -7.32 -10.07
CA GLY A 114 -6.31 -6.25 -9.47
C GLY A 114 -6.34 -6.34 -7.94
N MET A 115 -7.25 -5.57 -7.36
CA MET A 115 -7.40 -5.46 -5.91
C MET A 115 -8.12 -6.69 -5.34
N SER A 116 -7.35 -7.68 -4.89
CA SER A 116 -7.84 -8.94 -4.28
C SER A 116 -6.89 -9.43 -3.19
N ASP A 117 -7.24 -10.51 -2.48
CA ASP A 117 -6.33 -11.19 -1.52
C ASP A 117 -5.43 -12.23 -2.20
N CYS A 118 -5.70 -12.54 -3.46
CA CYS A 118 -5.08 -13.63 -4.18
C CYS A 118 -3.57 -13.38 -4.36
N HIS A 119 -2.77 -14.45 -4.28
CA HIS A 119 -1.32 -14.41 -4.52
C HIS A 119 -0.58 -13.32 -3.72
N ASN A 120 -0.91 -13.16 -2.43
CA ASN A 120 -0.39 -12.08 -1.56
C ASN A 120 -0.88 -10.67 -1.93
N GLY A 121 -2.08 -10.56 -2.51
CA GLY A 121 -2.70 -9.28 -2.84
C GLY A 121 -3.05 -8.42 -1.62
N LEU A 122 -3.34 -7.15 -1.84
CA LEU A 122 -3.44 -6.12 -0.78
C LEU A 122 -4.87 -5.90 -0.23
N SER A 123 -5.89 -6.57 -0.78
CA SER A 123 -7.30 -6.36 -0.40
C SER A 123 -7.95 -7.63 0.11
N THR A 124 -9.12 -7.51 0.73
CA THR A 124 -10.01 -8.65 0.95
C THR A 124 -10.60 -9.14 -0.36
N TYR A 125 -10.80 -10.45 -0.48
CA TYR A 125 -11.52 -11.05 -1.59
C TYR A 125 -13.05 -10.83 -1.48
N PRO A 126 -13.71 -10.26 -2.50
CA PRO A 126 -15.15 -9.96 -2.47
C PRO A 126 -16.06 -11.20 -2.63
N GLY A 127 -15.54 -12.43 -2.66
CA GLY A 127 -16.39 -13.62 -2.84
C GLY A 127 -16.77 -13.94 -4.30
N TYR A 128 -16.23 -13.20 -5.28
CA TYR A 128 -16.59 -13.35 -6.70
C TYR A 128 -15.48 -14.04 -7.54
N ARG A 129 -15.80 -15.15 -8.23
CA ARG A 129 -14.93 -15.92 -9.19
C ARG A 129 -13.66 -16.67 -8.72
N GLY A 130 -13.46 -16.88 -7.41
CA GLY A 130 -12.25 -17.45 -6.79
C GLY A 130 -10.94 -16.75 -7.18
N CYS A 131 -9.81 -17.23 -6.64
CA CYS A 131 -8.46 -16.88 -7.13
C CYS A 131 -8.09 -17.59 -8.45
N SER A 132 -9.10 -18.05 -9.19
CA SER A 132 -9.00 -18.90 -10.37
C SER A 132 -9.27 -18.07 -11.63
N GLY A 133 -8.33 -17.23 -12.03
CA GLY A 133 -8.45 -16.52 -13.30
C GLY A 133 -7.21 -15.73 -13.68
N LYS A 134 -6.82 -15.81 -14.96
CA LYS A 134 -5.89 -14.86 -15.60
C LYS A 134 -6.46 -13.44 -15.73
N TYR A 135 -7.72 -13.23 -15.35
CA TYR A 135 -8.39 -11.93 -15.26
C TYR A 135 -9.49 -12.06 -14.20
N GLY A 136 -9.16 -11.78 -12.94
CA GLY A 136 -10.18 -11.49 -11.93
C GLY A 136 -10.67 -10.09 -12.24
N ASN A 137 -11.75 -9.96 -13.03
CA ASN A 137 -12.26 -8.69 -13.54
C ASN A 137 -12.62 -7.71 -12.42
N MET A 138 -11.61 -6.96 -11.98
CA MET A 138 -11.70 -5.56 -11.63
C MET A 138 -10.79 -4.87 -12.65
N THR A 139 -11.40 -4.49 -13.78
CA THR A 139 -10.66 -4.00 -14.93
C THR A 139 -10.13 -2.61 -14.64
N ILE A 140 -8.86 -2.40 -14.97
CA ILE A 140 -8.31 -1.08 -15.22
C ILE A 140 -8.97 -0.62 -16.53
N ASP A 141 -9.63 0.54 -16.52
CA ASP A 141 -10.18 1.12 -17.75
C ASP A 141 -9.05 1.62 -18.68
#